data_AF-A0A2W1A2P5-F1
#
_entry.id   AF-A0A2W1A2P5-F1
#
_cell.length_a   1.000
_cell.length_b   1.000
_cell.length_c   1.000
_cell.angle_alpha   90.00
_cell.angle_beta   90.00
_cell.angle_gamma   90.00
#
_symmetry.space_group_name_H-M   'P 1'
#
loop_
_entity.id
_entity.type
_entity.pdbx_description
1 polymer ?
#
loop_
_entity_poly.entity_id
_entity_poly.type
_entity_poly.pdbx_seq_one_letter_code
_entity_poly.pdbx_strand_id
1 'polypeptide(L)'
;MFDEFGDMYACEGGEIRVVRYDGDSTEVLAESYEDSRFNVPNDLAIDTQGRVWFTDPFYEGAGGPWSEDRSNKELDHDSVYRIDVTDGK
;
A
#
# COMPACT_ATOMS: atom_id res chain seq x y z
N MET A 1 2.09 -10.87 -0.06
CA MET A 1 1.51 -11.89 0.84
C MET A 1 0.38 -12.58 0.11
N PHE A 2 0.08 -13.85 0.39
CA PHE A 2 -1.08 -14.52 -0.20
C PHE A 2 -2.13 -14.77 0.88
N ASP A 3 -3.41 -14.65 0.53
CA ASP A 3 -4.50 -15.08 1.40
C ASP A 3 -4.84 -16.58 1.23
N GLU A 4 -5.91 -17.05 1.87
CA GLU A 4 -6.35 -18.44 1.81
C GLU A 4 -6.95 -18.86 0.45
N PHE A 5 -7.35 -17.89 -0.38
CA PHE A 5 -7.91 -18.10 -1.71
C PHE A 5 -6.84 -18.10 -2.81
N GLY A 6 -5.62 -17.65 -2.47
CA GLY A 6 -4.50 -17.57 -3.39
C GLY A 6 -4.34 -16.18 -4.02
N ASP A 7 -5.10 -15.17 -3.58
CA ASP A 7 -4.95 -13.80 -4.05
C ASP A 7 -3.65 -13.21 -3.49
N MET A 8 -2.87 -12.54 -4.35
CA MET A 8 -1.62 -11.89 -3.96
C MET A 8 -1.85 -10.44 -3.56
N TYR A 9 -1.42 -10.06 -2.36
CA TYR A 9 -1.40 -8.69 -1.88
C TYR A 9 0.03 -8.14 -1.95
N ALA A 10 0.19 -6.94 -2.49
CA ALA A 10 1.49 -6.29 -2.62
C ALA A 10 1.44 -4.78 -2.35
N CYS A 11 2.57 -4.25 -1.89
CA CYS A 11 2.88 -2.83 -1.97
C CYS A 11 3.67 -2.59 -3.26
N GLU A 12 3.15 -1.73 -4.14
CA GLU A 12 3.84 -1.30 -5.36
C GLU A 12 4.49 0.06 -5.09
N GLY A 13 5.70 0.06 -4.52
CA GLY A 13 6.39 1.31 -4.15
C GLY A 13 6.64 2.28 -5.31
N GLY A 14 6.81 1.79 -6.54
CA GLY A 14 6.97 2.63 -7.73
C GLY A 14 5.69 3.34 -8.17
N GLU A 15 4.53 2.70 -7.98
CA GLU A 15 3.21 3.26 -8.29
C GLU A 15 2.58 3.96 -7.07
N ILE A 16 3.14 3.72 -5.87
CA ILE A 16 2.70 4.27 -4.57
C ILE A 16 1.27 3.85 -4.27
N ARG A 17 1.05 2.53 -4.22
CA ARG A 17 -0.25 1.94 -3.91
C ARG A 17 -0.14 0.54 -3.31
N VAL A 18 -1.21 0.12 -2.66
CA VAL A 18 -1.43 -1.24 -2.16
C VAL A 18 -2.44 -1.91 -3.08
N VAL A 19 -2.13 -3.13 -3.53
CA VAL A 19 -2.92 -3.85 -4.54
C VAL A 19 -3.21 -5.29 -4.14
N ARG A 20 -4.27 -5.83 -4.74
CA ARG A 20 -4.60 -7.26 -4.77
C ARG A 20 -4.59 -7.76 -6.21
N TYR A 21 -3.93 -8.89 -6.46
CA TYR A 21 -3.98 -9.64 -7.70
C TYR A 21 -4.74 -10.94 -7.48
N ASP A 22 -5.84 -11.14 -8.20
CA ASP A 22 -6.64 -12.38 -8.18
C ASP A 22 -6.18 -13.41 -9.24
N GLY A 23 -5.09 -13.09 -9.96
CA GLY A 23 -4.52 -13.89 -11.04
C GLY A 23 -4.88 -13.40 -12.45
N ASP A 24 -6.02 -12.73 -12.62
CA ASP A 24 -6.50 -12.22 -13.92
C ASP A 24 -6.54 -10.68 -13.95
N SER A 25 -6.68 -10.05 -12.79
CA SER A 25 -6.87 -8.62 -12.61
C SER A 25 -6.00 -8.04 -11.50
N THR A 26 -5.99 -6.71 -11.41
CA THR A 26 -5.33 -5.97 -10.33
C THR A 26 -6.33 -4.98 -9.77
N GLU A 27 -6.62 -5.12 -8.49
CA GLU A 27 -7.45 -4.20 -7.72
C GLU A 27 -6.56 -3.28 -6.89
N VAL A 28 -6.78 -1.97 -6.97
CA VAL A 28 -6.13 -0.99 -6.10
C VAL A 28 -6.92 -0.90 -4.80
N LEU A 29 -6.31 -1.30 -3.69
CA LEU A 29 -6.91 -1.26 -2.36
C LEU A 29 -6.73 0.11 -1.69
N ALA A 30 -5.58 0.76 -1.92
CA ALA A 30 -5.31 2.09 -1.41
C ALA A 30 -4.17 2.78 -2.21
N GLU A 31 -4.32 4.07 -2.50
CA GLU A 31 -3.29 4.92 -3.14
C GLU A 31 -3.12 6.30 -2.46
N SER A 32 -4.02 6.66 -1.54
CA SER A 32 -3.99 7.90 -0.77
C SER A 32 -4.63 7.74 0.62
N TYR A 33 -4.36 8.70 1.50
CA TYR A 33 -4.99 8.86 2.81
C TYR A 33 -5.35 10.34 3.01
N GLU A 34 -6.61 10.64 3.37
CA GLU A 34 -7.11 12.01 3.56
C GLU A 34 -6.73 12.95 2.40
N ASP A 35 -7.00 12.50 1.16
CA ASP A 35 -6.71 13.20 -0.10
C ASP A 35 -5.21 13.44 -0.40
N SER A 36 -4.31 12.97 0.46
CA SER A 36 -2.87 13.05 0.29
C SER A 36 -2.31 11.71 -0.19
N ARG A 37 -1.41 11.75 -1.16
CA ARG A 37 -0.70 10.54 -1.62
C ARG A 37 0.09 9.92 -0.48
N PHE A 38 0.15 8.59 -0.45
CA PHE A 38 1.08 7.88 0.43
C PHE A 38 2.54 8.25 0.14
N ASN A 39 3.42 7.88 1.06
CA ASN A 39 4.86 8.01 0.90
C ASN A 39 5.37 6.95 -0.08
N VAL A 40 5.69 5.76 0.41
CA VAL A 40 6.11 4.60 -0.36
C VAL A 40 5.69 3.37 0.44
N PRO A 41 4.47 2.84 0.23
CA PRO A 41 4.05 1.59 0.84
C PRO A 41 5.12 0.51 0.62
N ASN A 42 5.55 -0.16 1.70
CA ASN A 42 6.72 -1.03 1.67
C ASN A 42 6.41 -2.47 2.08
N ASP A 43 5.99 -2.66 3.34
CA ASP A 43 5.66 -3.96 3.89
C ASP A 43 4.17 -4.07 4.19
N LEU A 44 3.63 -5.29 4.10
CA LEU A 44 2.25 -5.59 4.49
C LEU A 44 2.09 -6.93 5.19
N ALA A 45 1.01 -7.04 5.95
CA ALA A 45 0.54 -8.28 6.57
C ALA A 45 -0.98 -8.36 6.55
N ILE A 46 -1.51 -9.58 6.45
CA ILE A 46 -2.94 -9.86 6.53
C ILE A 46 -3.19 -10.49 7.89
N ASP A 47 -4.14 -9.95 8.66
CA ASP A 47 -4.50 -10.51 9.95
C ASP A 47 -5.57 -11.60 9.85
N THR A 48 -5.86 -12.26 10.98
CA THR A 48 -6.84 -13.36 11.05
C THR A 48 -8.29 -12.95 10.73
N GLN A 49 -8.57 -11.65 10.57
CA GLN A 49 -9.88 -11.14 10.15
C GLN A 49 -9.88 -10.70 8.67
N GLY A 50 -8.81 -11.00 7.92
CA GLY A 50 -8.69 -10.62 6.51
C GLY A 50 -8.34 -9.16 6.27
N ARG A 51 -8.00 -8.39 7.31
CA ARG A 51 -7.63 -6.97 7.16
C ARG A 51 -6.18 -6.85 6.73
N VAL A 52 -5.90 -5.88 5.86
CA VAL A 52 -4.54 -5.61 5.37
C VAL A 52 -3.92 -4.49 6.18
N TRP A 53 -2.81 -4.78 6.83
CA TRP A 53 -1.96 -3.79 7.49
C TRP A 53 -0.76 -3.50 6.60
N PHE A 54 -0.37 -2.24 6.45
CA PHE A 54 0.81 -1.88 5.68
C PHE A 54 1.56 -0.69 6.26
N THR A 55 2.87 -0.65 6.04
CA THR A 55 3.75 0.46 6.44
C THR A 55 3.89 1.44 5.28
N ASP A 56 3.92 2.74 5.59
CA ASP A 56 4.13 3.81 4.62
C ASP A 56 5.31 4.73 5.01
N PRO A 57 6.55 4.23 4.96
CA PRO A 57 7.74 5.05 5.22
C PRO A 57 8.10 5.93 4.02
N PHE A 58 8.85 7.01 4.25
CA PHE A 58 9.55 7.72 3.18
C PHE A 58 11.06 7.47 3.23
N TYR A 59 11.50 6.50 2.44
CA TYR A 59 12.92 6.26 2.17
C TYR A 59 13.32 6.89 0.84
N GLU A 60 14.38 7.69 0.86
CA GLU A 60 14.87 8.38 -0.32
C GLU A 60 15.27 7.38 -1.41
N GLY A 61 14.70 7.52 -2.61
CA GLY A 61 14.93 6.65 -3.76
C GLY A 61 14.18 5.30 -3.76
N ALA A 62 13.36 4.99 -2.75
CA ALA A 62 12.65 3.70 -2.67
C ALA A 62 11.39 3.61 -3.57
N GLY A 63 10.79 4.75 -3.92
CA GLY A 63 9.60 4.87 -4.79
C GLY A 63 9.92 5.46 -6.16
N GLY A 64 11.12 5.20 -6.71
CA GLY A 64 11.56 5.75 -7.98
C GLY A 64 11.92 7.25 -7.92
N PRO A 65 12.03 7.94 -9.08
CA PRO A 65 12.55 9.31 -9.14
C PRO A 65 11.79 10.33 -8.27
N TRP A 66 10.48 10.14 -8.07
CA TRP A 66 9.68 11.00 -7.19
C TRP A 66 10.19 10.95 -5.73
N SER A 67 10.62 9.77 -5.27
CA SER A 67 11.11 9.59 -3.90
C SER A 67 12.55 10.05 -3.68
N GLU A 68 13.27 10.52 -4.70
CA GLU A 68 14.63 11.07 -4.55
C GLU A 68 14.62 12.42 -3.81
N ASP A 69 13.49 13.15 -3.82
CA ASP A 69 13.34 14.40 -3.09
C ASP A 69 12.30 14.25 -1.96
N ARG A 70 12.78 14.31 -0.72
CA ARG A 70 11.92 14.22 0.48
C ARG A 70 10.88 15.35 0.57
N SER A 71 11.06 16.46 -0.13
CA SER A 71 10.08 17.55 -0.17
C SER A 71 8.85 17.23 -1.01
N ASN A 72 8.88 16.18 -1.84
CA ASN A 72 7.73 15.70 -2.59
C ASN A 72 6.69 14.98 -1.71
N LYS A 73 7.05 14.64 -0.48
CA LYS A 73 6.19 13.98 0.49
C LYS A 73 4.96 14.85 0.80
N GLU A 74 3.77 14.28 0.65
CA GLU A 74 2.51 14.99 0.95
C GLU A 74 2.10 14.82 2.41
N LEU A 75 2.35 13.65 3.00
CA LEU A 75 2.10 13.36 4.41
C LEU A 75 3.26 13.87 5.29
N ASP A 76 2.98 14.54 6.39
CA ASP A 76 4.01 15.00 7.34
C ASP A 76 4.48 13.89 8.31
N HIS A 77 3.88 12.70 8.22
CA HIS A 77 4.15 11.55 9.07
C HIS A 77 4.47 10.28 8.28
N ASP A 78 5.13 9.34 8.95
CA ASP A 78 5.30 7.95 8.49
C ASP A 78 4.39 7.11 9.38
N SER A 79 3.62 6.18 8.81
CA SER A 79 2.55 5.51 9.55
C SER A 79 2.35 4.05 9.15
N VAL A 80 1.65 3.34 10.02
CA VAL A 80 1.10 2.03 9.71
C VAL A 80 -0.40 2.20 9.54
N TYR A 81 -0.91 1.77 8.40
CA TYR A 81 -2.31 1.86 8.04
C TYR A 81 -2.98 0.49 8.08
N ARG A 82 -4.31 0.50 8.14
CA ARG A 82 -5.15 -0.68 8.07
C ARG A 82 -6.25 -0.46 7.04
N ILE A 83 -6.40 -1.39 6.12
CA ILE A 83 -7.51 -1.48 5.18
C ILE A 83 -8.47 -2.53 5.73
N ASP A 84 -9.70 -2.11 6.02
CA ASP A 84 -10.79 -3.04 6.28
C ASP A 84 -11.30 -3.52 4.93
N VAL A 85 -10.77 -4.66 4.47
CA VAL A 85 -11.23 -5.30 3.24
C VAL A 85 -12.60 -5.90 3.56
N THR A 86 -13.67 -5.17 3.23
CA THR A 86 -15.02 -5.72 3.26
C THR A 86 -15.25 -6.50 1.99
N ASP A 87 -15.48 -7.81 2.10
CA ASP A 87 -15.88 -8.65 0.97
C ASP A 87 -17.05 -7.99 0.21
N GLY A 88 -16.72 -7.42 -0.95
CA GLY A 88 -17.68 -7.09 -2.00
C GLY A 88 -18.51 -5.81 -1.86
N LYS A 89 -17.94 -4.69 -1.40
CA LYS A 89 -18.39 -3.32 -1.75
C LYS A 89 -17.44 -2.22 -1.31
#